data_AF-A0A0A6URB1-F1
#
_entry.id   AF-A0A0A6URB1-F1
#
_cell.length_a   1.000
_cell.length_b   1.000
_cell.length_c   1.000
_cell.angle_alpha   90.00
_cell.angle_beta   90.00
_cell.angle_gamma   90.00
#
_symmetry.space_group_name_H-M   'P 1'
#
loop_
_entity.id
_entity.type
_entity.pdbx_description
1 polymer ?
#
loop_
_entity_poly.entity_id
_entity_poly.type
_entity_poly.pdbx_seq_one_letter_code
_entity_poly.pdbx_strand_id
1 'polypeptide(L)'
;MTEHQDRLREAFTKHENETPDPAAVYARVEELAKRYTWRRRGAQAAGGVALSAGLIAGVTQLPAILPAGPSVTPAATVPAFQPAAAPSPSVPPVLSDADIERGHKAYFEAGFGYDNAVELAGLWNLNEDDVGDVKALAGLKLLAGETLPVQPVPNPTGEVGGPTEQDRRITEYFQSGYDYEDAVKLAKIWKLADPYAAKIEAGRRLLAGEKKLPVTPDPADVKAGQEARRVDAFFNAGYDYDDAAKLAGLWKLDNAYEAKVEGGKRLLAGKRLPIRP
;
A
#
# COMPACT_ATOMS: atom_id res chain seq x y z
N MET A 1 -23.68 34.46 -22.78
CA MET A 1 -22.26 34.08 -22.72
C MET A 1 -21.96 33.75 -21.27
N THR A 2 -21.41 32.56 -21.03
CA THR A 2 -21.52 31.86 -19.74
C THR A 2 -20.40 32.29 -18.78
N GLU A 3 -20.80 32.77 -17.60
CA GLU A 3 -19.96 33.19 -16.46
C GLU A 3 -18.81 32.23 -16.11
N HIS A 4 -18.95 30.95 -16.44
CA HIS A 4 -17.91 29.93 -16.30
C HIS A 4 -16.69 30.14 -17.20
N GLN A 5 -16.86 30.66 -18.41
CA GLN A 5 -15.74 30.95 -19.32
C GLN A 5 -14.91 32.14 -18.82
N ASP A 6 -15.56 33.14 -18.22
CA ASP A 6 -14.88 34.31 -17.69
C ASP A 6 -14.08 33.96 -16.43
N ARG A 7 -14.63 33.12 -15.54
CA ARG A 7 -13.90 32.62 -14.36
C ARG A 7 -12.68 31.77 -14.74
N LEU A 8 -12.78 30.93 -15.77
CA LEU A 8 -11.64 30.16 -16.25
C LEU A 8 -10.57 31.08 -16.83
N ARG A 9 -10.97 32.08 -17.62
CA ARG A 9 -10.03 33.05 -18.21
C ARG A 9 -9.34 33.88 -17.13
N GLU A 10 -10.08 34.32 -16.12
CA GLU A 10 -9.53 35.05 -14.96
C GLU A 10 -8.56 34.18 -14.14
N ALA A 11 -8.90 32.90 -13.92
CA ALA A 11 -8.02 31.97 -13.22
C ALA A 11 -6.71 31.73 -13.99
N PHE A 12 -6.76 31.51 -15.31
CA PHE A 12 -5.56 31.34 -16.14
C PHE A 12 -4.71 32.60 -16.16
N THR A 13 -5.32 33.78 -16.37
CA THR A 13 -4.59 35.05 -16.41
C THR A 13 -3.93 35.37 -15.07
N LYS A 14 -4.56 34.97 -13.96
CA LYS A 14 -4.04 35.20 -12.61
C LYS A 14 -2.82 34.33 -12.27
N HIS A 15 -2.68 33.15 -12.89
CA HIS A 15 -1.60 32.20 -12.59
C HIS A 15 -0.59 32.05 -13.74
N GLU A 16 -0.76 32.76 -14.86
CA GLU A 16 0.13 32.71 -16.03
C GLU A 16 1.58 33.14 -15.70
N ASN A 17 1.75 34.00 -14.70
CA ASN A 17 3.06 34.48 -14.25
C ASN A 17 3.57 33.76 -12.99
N GLU A 18 2.81 32.83 -12.42
CA GLU A 18 3.26 31.95 -11.34
C GLU A 18 3.98 30.74 -11.93
N THR A 19 4.98 30.98 -12.77
CA THR A 19 5.89 29.89 -13.17
C THR A 19 6.63 29.48 -11.90
N PRO A 20 6.35 28.32 -11.29
CA PRO A 20 7.00 27.96 -10.06
C PRO A 20 8.49 27.83 -10.37
N ASP A 21 9.34 28.43 -9.55
CA ASP A 21 10.80 28.39 -9.75
C ASP A 21 11.19 26.93 -10.05
N PRO A 22 11.75 26.65 -11.25
CA PRO A 22 12.07 25.28 -11.62
C PRO A 22 13.00 24.63 -10.61
N ALA A 23 13.88 25.39 -9.95
CA ALA A 23 14.71 24.86 -8.87
C ALA A 23 13.87 24.46 -7.64
N ALA A 24 12.83 25.21 -7.29
CA ALA A 24 11.89 24.85 -6.22
C ALA A 24 11.02 23.64 -6.58
N VAL A 25 10.62 23.50 -7.85
CA VAL A 25 9.90 22.31 -8.35
C VAL A 25 10.81 21.09 -8.29
N TYR A 26 12.04 21.18 -8.80
CA TYR A 26 13.01 20.10 -8.72
C TYR A 26 13.39 19.75 -7.29
N ALA A 27 13.56 20.73 -6.41
CA ALA A 27 13.80 20.50 -4.98
C ALA A 27 12.61 19.81 -4.32
N ARG A 28 11.37 20.17 -4.68
CA ARG A 28 10.16 19.52 -4.18
C ARG A 28 10.01 18.10 -4.70
N VAL A 29 10.31 17.85 -5.97
CA VAL A 29 10.28 16.52 -6.57
C VAL A 29 11.38 15.65 -5.98
N GLU A 30 12.59 16.16 -5.76
CA GLU A 30 13.65 15.44 -5.05
C GLU A 30 13.28 15.16 -3.59
N GLU A 31 12.68 16.12 -2.89
CA GLU A 31 12.22 15.91 -1.51
C GLU A 31 11.12 14.84 -1.45
N LEU A 32 10.19 14.84 -2.42
CA LEU A 32 9.14 13.82 -2.56
C LEU A 32 9.72 12.46 -2.92
N ALA A 33 10.67 12.39 -3.85
CA ALA A 33 11.35 11.15 -4.25
C ALA A 33 12.21 10.57 -3.13
N LYS A 34 12.93 11.43 -2.37
CA LYS A 34 13.67 11.07 -1.16
C LYS A 34 12.71 10.59 -0.07
N ARG A 35 11.55 11.24 0.13
CA ARG A 35 10.50 10.76 1.04
C ARG A 35 9.87 9.45 0.59
N TYR A 36 9.65 9.23 -0.70
CA TYR A 36 9.06 8.02 -1.25
C TYR A 36 10.01 6.82 -1.11
N THR A 37 11.29 7.00 -1.42
CA THR A 37 12.34 6.00 -1.14
C THR A 37 12.54 5.76 0.37
N TRP A 38 12.42 6.80 1.20
CA TRP A 38 12.42 6.65 2.67
C TRP A 38 11.15 6.00 3.22
N ARG A 39 9.99 6.08 2.55
CA ARG A 39 8.76 5.40 2.97
C ARG A 39 8.75 3.94 2.56
N ARG A 40 9.27 3.62 1.37
CA ARG A 40 9.53 2.23 0.97
C ARG A 40 10.60 1.57 1.87
N ARG A 41 11.52 2.36 2.43
CA ARG A 41 12.51 1.91 3.44
C ARG A 41 12.02 2.07 4.90
N GLY A 42 10.98 2.86 5.15
CA GLY A 42 10.47 3.21 6.48
C GLY A 42 9.27 2.39 6.92
N ALA A 43 8.49 1.87 5.95
CA ALA A 43 7.47 0.85 6.18
C ALA A 43 8.06 -0.51 6.60
N GLN A 44 9.39 -0.68 6.57
CA GLN A 44 10.08 -1.89 7.03
C GLN A 44 11.16 -1.65 8.10
N ALA A 45 11.31 -0.44 8.66
CA ALA A 45 12.48 -0.14 9.53
C ALA A 45 12.23 0.77 10.75
N ALA A 46 11.00 0.95 11.24
CA ALA A 46 10.76 1.73 12.47
C ALA A 46 9.62 1.16 13.33
N GLY A 47 9.94 0.16 14.15
CA GLY A 47 9.04 -0.40 15.16
C GLY A 47 9.76 -0.77 16.45
N GLY A 48 10.46 0.20 17.05
CA GLY A 48 11.26 0.00 18.26
C GLY A 48 10.90 0.95 19.41
N VAL A 49 10.04 0.44 20.32
CA VAL A 49 9.93 0.71 21.77
C VAL A 49 9.39 2.07 22.27
N ALA A 50 8.21 2.02 22.92
CA ALA A 50 8.00 2.65 24.23
C ALA A 50 6.91 1.89 25.02
N LEU A 51 7.28 1.51 26.24
CA LEU A 51 6.55 0.68 27.19
C LEU A 51 5.40 1.43 27.89
N SER A 52 4.33 0.67 28.18
CA SER A 52 3.48 0.67 29.39
C SER A 52 3.02 1.99 30.03
N ALA A 53 1.70 2.14 30.20
CA ALA A 53 1.06 2.29 31.52
C ALA A 53 -0.47 2.24 31.36
N GLY A 54 -1.13 1.52 32.27
CA GLY A 54 -2.55 1.22 32.19
C GLY A 54 -3.46 2.34 32.67
N LEU A 55 -4.75 2.18 32.39
CA LEU A 55 -5.80 2.55 33.31
C LEU A 55 -7.05 1.72 33.02
N ILE A 56 -7.40 0.91 34.03
CA ILE A 56 -8.66 0.19 34.17
C ILE A 56 -9.74 1.22 34.49
N ALA A 57 -10.85 1.21 33.76
CA ALA A 57 -12.11 1.82 34.23
C ALA A 57 -13.31 0.99 33.78
N GLY A 58 -13.62 -0.02 34.61
CA GLY A 58 -14.95 -0.35 35.11
C GLY A 58 -16.14 -0.34 34.15
N VAL A 59 -16.54 -1.55 33.77
CA VAL A 59 -17.91 -1.91 33.36
C VAL A 59 -18.84 -1.78 34.57
N THR A 60 -19.94 -1.03 34.47
CA THR A 60 -21.22 -1.43 35.07
C THR A 60 -22.37 -0.98 34.18
N GLN A 61 -23.09 -1.97 33.66
CA GLN A 61 -24.36 -1.83 32.96
C GLN A 61 -25.39 -2.47 33.90
N LEU A 62 -26.40 -1.72 34.33
CA LEU A 62 -27.57 -2.24 35.04
C LEU A 62 -28.86 -1.79 34.32
N PRO A 63 -29.90 -2.64 34.26
CA PRO A 63 -31.06 -2.41 33.40
C PRO A 63 -32.30 -1.88 34.15
N ALA A 64 -33.13 -1.16 33.37
CA ALA A 64 -34.60 -1.06 33.36
C ALA A 64 -35.39 -0.66 34.63
N ILE A 65 -36.43 0.18 34.43
CA ILE A 65 -37.88 -0.02 34.73
C ILE A 65 -38.61 1.36 34.79
N LEU A 66 -39.73 1.49 34.06
CA LEU A 66 -40.70 2.63 33.95
C LEU A 66 -41.55 2.80 35.26
N PRO A 67 -42.57 3.69 35.44
CA PRO A 67 -43.25 4.66 34.54
C PRO A 67 -43.68 6.06 35.12
N ALA A 68 -44.11 6.94 34.19
CA ALA A 68 -45.16 8.01 34.21
C ALA A 68 -45.43 8.95 35.43
N GLY A 69 -45.48 10.26 35.15
CA GLY A 69 -46.25 11.28 35.89
C GLY A 69 -45.97 12.74 35.44
N PRO A 70 -46.96 13.66 35.34
CA PRO A 70 -46.91 14.79 34.40
C PRO A 70 -46.69 16.19 35.01
N SER A 71 -46.41 17.16 34.11
CA SER A 71 -46.54 18.64 34.28
C SER A 71 -45.44 19.27 35.17
N VAL A 72 -44.80 20.41 34.90
CA VAL A 72 -45.22 21.72 34.38
C VAL A 72 -43.94 22.48 33.98
N THR A 73 -43.92 23.17 32.83
CA THR A 73 -42.93 24.23 32.47
C THR A 73 -43.18 25.50 33.28
N PRO A 74 -42.16 26.28 33.72
CA PRO A 74 -41.54 27.23 32.77
C PRO A 74 -40.06 27.61 32.99
N ALA A 75 -39.47 28.06 31.87
CA ALA A 75 -38.44 29.08 31.71
C ALA A 75 -37.14 29.01 32.55
N ALA A 76 -36.02 28.72 31.88
CA ALA A 76 -34.85 29.60 31.86
C ALA A 76 -33.75 29.07 30.93
N THR A 77 -33.03 30.02 30.33
CA THR A 77 -31.69 29.92 29.73
C THR A 77 -31.55 29.09 28.45
N VAL A 78 -31.45 29.83 27.34
CA VAL A 78 -30.83 29.40 26.08
C VAL A 78 -29.34 29.15 26.35
N PRO A 79 -28.79 27.94 26.17
CA PRO A 79 -27.36 27.77 26.00
C PRO A 79 -27.00 28.11 24.55
N ALA A 80 -25.95 28.91 24.38
CA ALA A 80 -25.40 29.28 23.08
C ALA A 80 -25.13 28.02 22.23
N PHE A 81 -25.60 28.04 20.98
CA PHE A 81 -25.16 27.11 19.95
C PHE A 81 -23.65 27.31 19.75
N GLN A 82 -22.85 26.38 20.27
CA GLN A 82 -21.50 26.18 19.75
C GLN A 82 -21.65 25.64 18.33
N PRO A 83 -21.05 26.28 17.31
CA PRO A 83 -20.98 25.66 15.99
C PRO A 83 -20.22 24.35 16.10
N ALA A 84 -20.82 23.28 15.56
CA ALA A 84 -20.18 21.99 15.43
C ALA A 84 -18.80 22.16 14.79
N ALA A 85 -17.78 21.63 15.44
CA ALA A 85 -16.45 21.55 14.87
C ALA A 85 -16.57 20.85 13.51
N ALA A 86 -16.15 21.55 12.45
CA ALA A 86 -15.98 20.96 11.13
C ALA A 86 -15.08 19.72 11.26
N PRO A 87 -15.34 18.62 10.54
CA PRO A 87 -14.45 17.49 10.52
C PRO A 87 -13.08 17.97 10.02
N SER A 88 -12.08 17.95 10.90
CA SER A 88 -10.69 18.15 10.52
C SER A 88 -10.35 17.14 9.41
N PRO A 89 -9.59 17.55 8.37
CA PRO A 89 -9.09 16.61 7.38
C PRO A 89 -8.24 15.57 8.11
N SER A 90 -8.78 14.36 8.22
CA SER A 90 -8.15 13.27 8.94
C SER A 90 -6.96 12.82 8.11
N VAL A 91 -5.77 12.97 8.68
CA VAL A 91 -4.57 12.26 8.22
C VAL A 91 -4.95 10.77 8.10
N PRO A 92 -4.70 10.10 6.97
CA PRO A 92 -5.05 8.69 6.84
C PRO A 92 -4.38 7.90 7.98
N PRO A 93 -5.11 7.00 8.66
CA PRO A 93 -4.53 6.19 9.72
C PRO A 93 -3.39 5.36 9.13
N VAL A 94 -2.24 5.36 9.78
CA VAL A 94 -1.17 4.41 9.47
C VAL A 94 -1.71 3.02 9.83
N LEU A 95 -2.01 2.21 8.82
CA LEU A 95 -2.57 0.88 9.00
C LEU A 95 -1.49 -0.06 9.55
N SER A 96 -1.86 -0.93 10.50
CA SER A 96 -0.96 -2.01 10.92
C SER A 96 -0.86 -3.08 9.84
N ASP A 97 0.21 -3.88 9.82
CA ASP A 97 0.35 -4.97 8.84
C ASP A 97 -0.84 -5.94 8.86
N ALA A 98 -1.35 -6.24 10.06
CA ALA A 98 -2.54 -7.08 10.23
C ALA A 98 -3.80 -6.42 9.67
N ASP A 99 -3.93 -5.09 9.78
CA ASP A 99 -5.04 -4.35 9.18
C ASP A 99 -4.92 -4.29 7.66
N ILE A 100 -3.70 -4.11 7.13
CA ILE A 100 -3.42 -4.12 5.69
C ILE A 100 -3.86 -5.46 5.08
N GLU A 101 -3.46 -6.56 5.72
CA GLU A 101 -3.78 -7.90 5.25
C GLU A 101 -5.27 -8.23 5.33
N ARG A 102 -5.91 -8.01 6.50
CA ARG A 102 -7.36 -8.22 6.63
C ARG A 102 -8.13 -7.37 5.62
N GLY A 103 -7.67 -6.14 5.39
CA GLY A 103 -8.17 -5.26 4.36
C GLY A 103 -8.03 -5.88 2.97
N HIS A 104 -6.82 -6.27 2.55
CA HIS A 104 -6.62 -6.89 1.23
C HIS A 104 -7.51 -8.11 1.03
N LYS A 105 -7.56 -9.01 2.02
CA LYS A 105 -8.39 -10.21 1.96
C LYS A 105 -9.87 -9.86 1.75
N ALA A 106 -10.43 -9.00 2.60
CA ALA A 106 -11.83 -8.62 2.51
C ALA A 106 -12.16 -7.88 1.20
N TYR A 107 -11.22 -7.07 0.71
CA TYR A 107 -11.36 -6.36 -0.56
C TYR A 107 -11.48 -7.34 -1.75
N PHE A 108 -10.59 -8.34 -1.81
CA PHE A 108 -10.62 -9.33 -2.88
C PHE A 108 -11.77 -10.33 -2.73
N GLU A 109 -12.10 -10.76 -1.51
CA GLU A 109 -13.27 -11.63 -1.24
C GLU A 109 -14.59 -10.95 -1.63
N ALA A 110 -14.67 -9.63 -1.50
CA ALA A 110 -15.81 -8.84 -1.95
C ALA A 110 -15.84 -8.61 -3.48
N GLY A 111 -14.87 -9.15 -4.23
CA GLY A 111 -14.83 -9.13 -5.68
C GLY A 111 -14.27 -7.86 -6.31
N PHE A 112 -13.59 -7.01 -5.53
CA PHE A 112 -12.99 -5.79 -6.06
C PHE A 112 -11.63 -6.05 -6.73
N GLY A 113 -11.42 -5.43 -7.88
CA GLY A 113 -10.22 -5.57 -8.72
C GLY A 113 -9.14 -4.51 -8.48
N TYR A 114 -8.10 -4.51 -9.32
CA TYR A 114 -7.07 -3.47 -9.30
C TYR A 114 -7.63 -2.13 -9.77
N ASP A 115 -8.42 -2.14 -10.85
CA ASP A 115 -8.98 -0.93 -11.43
C ASP A 115 -9.92 -0.22 -10.45
N ASN A 116 -10.67 -0.99 -9.65
CA ASN A 116 -11.45 -0.43 -8.55
C ASN A 116 -10.58 0.28 -7.51
N ALA A 117 -9.37 -0.21 -7.22
CA ALA A 117 -8.49 0.41 -6.25
C ALA A 117 -7.92 1.74 -6.77
N VAL A 118 -7.64 1.84 -8.08
CA VAL A 118 -7.24 3.11 -8.72
C VAL A 118 -8.40 4.11 -8.68
N GLU A 119 -9.61 3.68 -9.00
CA GLU A 119 -10.80 4.54 -8.92
C GLU A 119 -11.06 5.02 -7.48
N LEU A 120 -10.92 4.13 -6.50
CA LEU A 120 -11.03 4.48 -5.08
C LEU A 120 -9.92 5.44 -4.64
N ALA A 121 -8.71 5.29 -5.15
CA ALA A 121 -7.61 6.22 -4.86
C ALA A 121 -7.98 7.63 -5.32
N GLY A 122 -8.50 7.77 -6.54
CA GLY A 122 -8.99 9.04 -7.07
C GLY A 122 -10.14 9.63 -6.25
N LEU A 123 -11.14 8.81 -5.88
CA LEU A 123 -12.29 9.26 -5.09
C LEU A 123 -11.93 9.68 -3.66
N TRP A 124 -10.95 9.02 -3.06
CA TRP A 124 -10.49 9.32 -1.69
C TRP A 124 -9.34 10.31 -1.65
N ASN A 125 -8.92 10.83 -2.81
CA ASN A 125 -7.78 11.72 -2.94
C ASN A 125 -6.51 11.13 -2.28
N LEU A 126 -6.35 9.81 -2.42
CA LEU A 126 -5.16 9.06 -2.00
C LEU A 126 -4.22 8.93 -3.20
N ASN A 127 -2.94 8.67 -2.92
CA ASN A 127 -1.97 8.50 -3.99
C ASN A 127 -2.23 7.20 -4.75
N GLU A 128 -2.30 7.29 -6.09
CA GLU A 128 -2.42 6.12 -6.98
C GLU A 128 -1.19 5.21 -6.92
N ASP A 129 -0.04 5.71 -6.46
CA ASP A 129 1.14 4.87 -6.22
C ASP A 129 0.99 3.97 -4.98
N ASP A 130 0.08 4.31 -4.05
CA ASP A 130 -0.19 3.58 -2.81
C ASP A 130 -1.46 2.72 -2.93
N VAL A 131 -1.72 2.16 -4.12
CA VAL A 131 -2.89 1.28 -4.40
C VAL A 131 -3.00 0.11 -3.41
N GLY A 132 -1.89 -0.36 -2.84
CA GLY A 132 -1.91 -1.33 -1.74
C GLY A 132 -2.67 -0.82 -0.51
N ASP A 133 -2.36 0.39 -0.04
CA ASP A 133 -3.01 0.97 1.13
C ASP A 133 -4.49 1.28 0.85
N VAL A 134 -4.81 1.66 -0.39
CA VAL A 134 -6.19 1.88 -0.82
C VAL A 134 -7.00 0.59 -0.74
N LYS A 135 -6.45 -0.54 -1.23
CA LYS A 135 -7.09 -1.87 -1.10
C LYS A 135 -7.30 -2.26 0.36
N ALA A 136 -6.31 -2.01 1.20
CA ALA A 136 -6.37 -2.32 2.62
C ALA A 136 -7.47 -1.53 3.31
N LEU A 137 -7.48 -0.21 3.12
CA LEU A 137 -8.48 0.68 3.68
C LEU A 137 -9.90 0.32 3.19
N ALA A 138 -10.03 -0.02 1.91
CA ALA A 138 -11.28 -0.42 1.31
C ALA A 138 -11.83 -1.73 1.90
N GLY A 139 -10.98 -2.74 2.08
CA GLY A 139 -11.41 -3.95 2.75
C GLY A 139 -11.75 -3.78 4.22
N LEU A 140 -11.05 -2.91 4.94
CA LEU A 140 -11.39 -2.60 6.33
C LEU A 140 -12.77 -1.93 6.42
N LYS A 141 -13.10 -1.04 5.48
CA LYS A 141 -14.44 -0.45 5.35
C LYS A 141 -15.50 -1.52 5.09
N LEU A 142 -15.22 -2.46 4.20
CA LEU A 142 -16.11 -3.60 3.92
C LEU A 142 -16.33 -4.48 5.17
N LEU A 143 -15.26 -4.75 5.94
CA LEU A 143 -15.36 -5.50 7.21
C LEU A 143 -16.17 -4.75 8.28
N ALA A 144 -16.15 -3.42 8.26
CA ALA A 144 -16.98 -2.59 9.12
C ALA A 144 -18.46 -2.52 8.65
N GLY A 145 -18.81 -3.17 7.53
CA GLY A 145 -20.15 -3.15 6.94
C GLY A 145 -20.45 -1.91 6.11
N GLU A 146 -19.44 -1.09 5.79
CA GLU A 146 -19.59 0.07 4.90
C GLU A 146 -19.59 -0.37 3.43
N THR A 147 -20.37 0.32 2.60
CA THR A 147 -20.34 0.15 1.14
C THR A 147 -19.31 1.06 0.50
N LEU A 148 -18.57 0.55 -0.49
CA LEU A 148 -17.62 1.35 -1.27
C LEU A 148 -18.34 2.16 -2.36
N PRO A 149 -17.83 3.36 -2.73
CA PRO A 149 -18.44 4.23 -3.73
C PRO A 149 -18.25 3.75 -5.18
N VAL A 150 -17.55 2.63 -5.39
CA VAL A 150 -17.38 1.96 -6.67
C VAL A 150 -18.05 0.59 -6.58
N GLN A 151 -18.59 0.09 -7.70
CA GLN A 151 -19.08 -1.29 -7.73
C GLN A 151 -17.91 -2.26 -7.91
N PRO A 152 -17.97 -3.46 -7.31
CA PRO A 152 -16.97 -4.48 -7.59
C PRO A 152 -17.04 -4.81 -9.08
N VAL A 153 -15.98 -4.45 -9.79
CA VAL A 153 -15.75 -4.93 -11.14
C VAL A 153 -14.67 -5.98 -10.97
N PRO A 154 -15.03 -7.27 -11.07
CA PRO A 154 -14.02 -8.30 -11.09
C PRO A 154 -13.03 -7.90 -12.17
N ASN A 155 -11.73 -7.85 -11.83
CA ASN A 155 -10.71 -7.82 -12.87
C ASN A 155 -11.09 -8.89 -13.89
N PRO A 156 -11.07 -8.59 -15.21
CA PRO A 156 -11.48 -9.55 -16.21
C PRO A 156 -10.81 -10.87 -15.87
N THR A 157 -11.64 -11.88 -15.59
CA THR A 157 -11.20 -13.25 -15.41
C THR A 157 -10.74 -13.75 -16.77
N GLY A 158 -9.61 -13.22 -17.25
CA GLY A 158 -8.66 -14.11 -17.87
C GLY A 158 -8.46 -15.22 -16.85
N GLU A 159 -8.49 -16.47 -17.31
CA GLU A 159 -7.93 -17.56 -16.54
C GLU A 159 -6.73 -17.01 -15.76
N VAL A 160 -6.66 -17.25 -14.46
CA VAL A 160 -5.40 -17.06 -13.72
C VAL A 160 -4.46 -18.16 -14.23
N GLY A 161 -4.15 -18.14 -15.54
CA GLY A 161 -2.93 -18.67 -16.08
C GLY A 161 -1.85 -18.01 -15.25
N GLY A 162 -0.97 -18.83 -14.71
CA GLY A 162 0.14 -18.36 -13.89
C GLY A 162 0.89 -17.21 -14.57
N PRO A 163 1.78 -16.53 -13.83
CA PRO A 163 2.45 -15.32 -14.29
C PRO A 163 2.92 -15.48 -15.73
N THR A 164 2.52 -14.53 -16.59
CA THR A 164 2.88 -14.58 -18.00
C THR A 164 4.41 -14.57 -18.13
N GLU A 165 4.93 -15.01 -19.27
CA GLU A 165 6.36 -14.94 -19.53
C GLU A 165 6.90 -13.50 -19.41
N GLN A 166 6.08 -12.50 -19.70
CA GLN A 166 6.39 -11.08 -19.50
C GLN A 166 6.46 -10.72 -18.02
N ASP A 167 5.49 -11.18 -17.21
CA ASP A 167 5.50 -10.97 -15.76
C ASP A 167 6.74 -11.59 -15.13
N ARG A 168 7.10 -12.81 -15.52
CA ARG A 168 8.32 -13.47 -15.03
C ARG A 168 9.59 -12.67 -15.30
N ARG A 169 9.69 -12.04 -16.47
CA ARG A 169 10.83 -11.17 -16.81
C ARG A 169 10.86 -9.92 -15.95
N ILE A 170 9.72 -9.25 -15.80
CA ILE A 170 9.62 -8.05 -14.97
C ILE A 170 9.91 -8.39 -13.50
N THR A 171 9.40 -9.50 -12.99
CA THR A 171 9.71 -10.00 -11.66
C THR A 171 11.20 -10.27 -11.50
N GLU A 172 11.84 -10.96 -12.45
CA GLU A 172 13.29 -11.24 -12.39
C GLU A 172 14.12 -9.95 -12.35
N TYR A 173 13.72 -8.95 -13.14
CA TYR A 173 14.35 -7.63 -13.15
C TYR A 173 14.39 -7.01 -11.74
N PHE A 174 13.23 -6.92 -11.09
CA PHE A 174 13.13 -6.34 -9.75
C PHE A 174 13.78 -7.21 -8.67
N GLN A 175 13.63 -8.53 -8.74
CA GLN A 175 14.28 -9.46 -7.79
C GLN A 175 15.80 -9.46 -7.92
N SER A 176 16.34 -9.06 -9.07
CA SER A 176 17.77 -8.85 -9.28
C SER A 176 18.28 -7.51 -8.73
N GLY A 177 17.39 -6.70 -8.14
CA GLY A 177 17.71 -5.43 -7.49
C GLY A 177 17.69 -4.22 -8.40
N TYR A 178 17.22 -4.36 -9.63
CA TYR A 178 17.13 -3.23 -10.54
C TYR A 178 15.85 -2.43 -10.29
N ASP A 179 15.98 -1.10 -10.37
CA ASP A 179 14.88 -0.17 -10.12
C ASP A 179 14.37 0.51 -11.40
N TYR A 180 13.57 1.57 -11.28
CA TYR A 180 13.10 2.29 -12.46
C TYR A 180 14.21 3.11 -13.15
N GLU A 181 15.09 3.74 -12.38
CA GLU A 181 16.17 4.57 -12.93
C GLU A 181 17.18 3.75 -13.72
N ASP A 182 17.43 2.52 -13.27
CA ASP A 182 18.23 1.56 -14.02
C ASP A 182 17.56 1.17 -15.33
N ALA A 183 16.23 1.05 -15.36
CA ALA A 183 15.49 0.75 -16.59
C ALA A 183 15.60 1.90 -17.59
N VAL A 184 15.56 3.15 -17.13
CA VAL A 184 15.77 4.35 -17.96
C VAL A 184 17.17 4.34 -18.59
N LYS A 185 18.20 4.06 -17.78
CA LYS A 185 19.59 3.96 -18.29
C LYS A 185 19.74 2.82 -19.29
N LEU A 186 19.17 1.65 -18.99
CA LEU A 186 19.20 0.47 -19.87
C LEU A 186 18.46 0.74 -21.19
N ALA A 187 17.30 1.39 -21.15
CA ALA A 187 16.56 1.78 -22.35
C ALA A 187 17.43 2.66 -23.27
N LYS A 188 18.16 3.63 -22.69
CA LYS A 188 19.08 4.48 -23.44
C LYS A 188 20.27 3.71 -24.04
N ILE A 189 20.88 2.80 -23.27
CA ILE A 189 22.03 2.00 -23.72
C ILE A 189 21.63 1.04 -24.84
N TRP A 190 20.46 0.40 -24.71
CA TRP A 190 19.97 -0.58 -25.67
C TRP A 190 19.13 0.03 -26.80
N LYS A 191 18.91 1.35 -26.79
CA LYS A 191 18.09 2.08 -27.78
C LYS A 191 16.67 1.52 -27.88
N LEU A 192 16.07 1.22 -26.74
CA LEU A 192 14.68 0.76 -26.63
C LEU A 192 13.73 1.96 -26.54
N ALA A 193 12.47 1.74 -26.91
CA ALA A 193 11.45 2.79 -26.98
C ALA A 193 11.16 3.42 -25.61
N ASP A 194 11.16 2.63 -24.55
CA ASP A 194 10.78 3.07 -23.21
C ASP A 194 11.42 2.20 -22.10
N PRO A 195 11.40 2.65 -20.83
CA PRO A 195 11.91 1.89 -19.70
C PRO A 195 11.18 0.56 -19.46
N TYR A 196 9.93 0.41 -19.88
CA TYR A 196 9.18 -0.83 -19.71
C TYR A 196 9.73 -1.95 -20.61
N ALA A 197 10.01 -1.64 -21.88
CA ALA A 197 10.72 -2.52 -22.79
C ALA A 197 12.10 -2.93 -22.25
N ALA A 198 12.81 -2.00 -21.58
CA ALA A 198 14.09 -2.30 -20.95
C ALA A 198 13.97 -3.28 -19.77
N LYS A 199 12.93 -3.17 -18.93
CA LYS A 199 12.68 -4.15 -17.85
C LYS A 199 12.46 -5.55 -18.40
N ILE A 200 11.68 -5.68 -19.48
CA ILE A 200 11.38 -6.98 -20.11
C ILE A 200 12.66 -7.59 -20.69
N GLU A 201 13.45 -6.80 -21.42
CA GLU A 201 14.70 -7.26 -22.04
C GLU A 201 15.76 -7.60 -21.00
N ALA A 202 15.89 -6.79 -19.95
CA ALA A 202 16.77 -7.05 -18.82
C ALA A 202 16.38 -8.33 -18.08
N GLY A 203 15.09 -8.49 -17.76
CA GLY A 203 14.54 -9.69 -17.17
C GLY A 203 14.81 -10.95 -18.00
N ARG A 204 14.63 -10.85 -19.32
CA ARG A 204 14.94 -11.95 -20.27
C ARG A 204 16.41 -12.37 -20.19
N ARG A 205 17.33 -11.40 -20.15
CA ARG A 205 18.78 -11.64 -20.03
C ARG A 205 19.15 -12.26 -18.69
N LEU A 206 18.58 -11.74 -17.60
CA LEU A 206 18.79 -12.26 -16.24
C LEU A 206 18.30 -13.71 -16.11
N LEU A 207 17.11 -14.02 -16.64
CA LEU A 207 16.58 -15.39 -16.71
C LEU A 207 17.44 -16.32 -17.57
N ALA A 208 18.10 -15.80 -18.60
CA ALA A 208 19.08 -16.55 -19.40
C ALA A 208 20.43 -16.76 -18.68
N GLY A 209 20.58 -16.26 -17.44
CA GLY A 209 21.79 -16.41 -16.63
C GLY A 209 22.84 -15.31 -16.83
N GLU A 210 22.50 -14.22 -17.54
CA GLU A 210 23.40 -13.08 -17.71
C GLU A 210 23.53 -12.32 -16.38
N LYS A 211 24.65 -12.51 -15.68
CA LYS A 211 24.85 -11.97 -14.32
C LYS A 211 25.14 -10.47 -14.25
N LYS A 212 25.40 -9.82 -15.38
CA LYS A 212 25.82 -8.42 -15.44
C LYS A 212 25.16 -7.73 -16.61
N LEU A 213 24.23 -6.82 -16.31
CA LEU A 213 23.74 -5.86 -17.29
C LEU A 213 24.71 -4.66 -17.38
N PRO A 214 24.60 -3.82 -18.42
CA PRO A 214 25.42 -2.61 -18.57
C PRO A 214 25.24 -1.57 -17.45
N VAL A 215 24.20 -1.72 -16.64
CA VAL A 215 23.92 -0.91 -15.45
C VAL A 215 24.10 -1.81 -14.23
N THR A 216 24.74 -1.28 -13.20
CA THR A 216 24.89 -1.95 -11.90
C THR A 216 23.79 -1.47 -10.97
N PRO A 217 22.97 -2.37 -10.41
CA PRO A 217 21.91 -1.99 -9.47
C PRO A 217 22.52 -1.53 -8.13
N ASP A 218 21.76 -0.75 -7.36
CA ASP A 218 22.16 -0.36 -6.02
C ASP A 218 22.30 -1.62 -5.12
N PRO A 219 23.40 -1.80 -4.38
CA PRO A 219 23.57 -2.93 -3.46
C PRO A 219 22.44 -3.09 -2.43
N ALA A 220 21.82 -1.99 -1.99
CA ALA A 220 20.67 -2.03 -1.10
C ALA A 220 19.44 -2.66 -1.80
N ASP A 221 19.23 -2.32 -3.06
CA ASP A 221 18.10 -2.83 -3.83
C ASP A 221 18.33 -4.30 -4.26
N VAL A 222 19.59 -4.70 -4.49
CA VAL A 222 19.96 -6.12 -4.62
C VAL A 222 19.59 -6.92 -3.38
N LYS A 223 19.87 -6.39 -2.18
CA LYS A 223 19.48 -7.06 -0.93
C LYS A 223 17.96 -7.17 -0.81
N ALA A 224 17.23 -6.10 -1.12
CA ALA A 224 15.78 -6.09 -1.12
C ALA A 224 15.18 -7.07 -2.13
N GLY A 225 15.72 -7.15 -3.36
CA GLY A 225 15.29 -8.09 -4.39
C GLY A 225 15.50 -9.55 -3.99
N GLN A 226 16.62 -9.86 -3.33
CA GLN A 226 16.86 -11.21 -2.77
C GLN A 226 15.87 -11.56 -1.66
N GLU A 227 15.48 -10.58 -0.85
CA GLU A 227 14.49 -10.77 0.20
C GLU A 227 13.10 -11.01 -0.39
N ALA A 228 12.68 -10.20 -1.36
CA ALA A 228 11.46 -10.41 -2.12
C ALA A 228 11.42 -11.80 -2.78
N ARG A 229 12.53 -12.24 -3.41
CA ARG A 229 12.62 -13.58 -3.99
C ARG A 229 12.41 -14.70 -2.96
N ARG A 230 12.86 -14.52 -1.72
CA ARG A 230 12.61 -15.49 -0.64
C ARG A 230 11.14 -15.49 -0.26
N VAL A 231 10.55 -14.31 -0.06
CA VAL A 231 9.12 -14.18 0.25
C VAL A 231 8.26 -14.81 -0.86
N ASP A 232 8.57 -14.55 -2.12
CA ASP A 232 7.87 -15.14 -3.26
C ASP A 232 8.04 -16.67 -3.28
N ALA A 233 9.24 -17.19 -3.00
CA ALA A 233 9.46 -18.63 -2.91
C ALA A 233 8.65 -19.29 -1.79
N PHE A 234 8.41 -18.58 -0.69
CA PHE A 234 7.55 -19.03 0.40
C PHE A 234 6.09 -19.16 -0.06
N PHE A 235 5.53 -18.11 -0.66
CA PHE A 235 4.15 -18.14 -1.16
C PHE A 235 3.95 -19.10 -2.33
N ASN A 236 4.90 -19.17 -3.27
CA ASN A 236 4.85 -20.09 -4.40
C ASN A 236 4.91 -21.56 -3.97
N ALA A 237 5.44 -21.85 -2.78
CA ALA A 237 5.40 -23.19 -2.20
C ALA A 237 4.05 -23.51 -1.51
N GLY A 238 3.09 -22.58 -1.55
CA GLY A 238 1.72 -22.74 -1.04
C GLY A 238 1.51 -22.23 0.39
N TYR A 239 2.57 -21.75 1.06
CA TYR A 239 2.43 -21.28 2.45
C TYR A 239 1.78 -19.91 2.50
N ASP A 240 0.96 -19.70 3.51
CA ASP A 240 0.26 -18.44 3.75
C ASP A 240 0.83 -17.69 4.96
N TYR A 241 0.15 -16.61 5.36
CA TYR A 241 0.54 -15.83 6.52
C TYR A 241 0.40 -16.60 7.83
N ASP A 242 -0.67 -17.38 8.01
CA ASP A 242 -0.90 -18.15 9.24
C ASP A 242 0.22 -19.15 9.44
N ASP A 243 0.71 -19.74 8.36
CA ASP A 243 1.90 -20.59 8.36
C ASP A 243 3.16 -19.82 8.72
N ALA A 244 3.34 -18.62 8.17
CA ALA A 244 4.46 -17.75 8.53
C ALA A 244 4.43 -17.38 10.03
N ALA A 245 3.25 -17.11 10.61
CA ALA A 245 3.09 -16.82 12.03
C ALA A 245 3.43 -18.04 12.91
N LYS A 246 2.96 -19.24 12.53
CA LYS A 246 3.35 -20.50 13.21
C LYS A 246 4.87 -20.72 13.15
N LEU A 247 5.47 -20.48 11.97
CA LEU A 247 6.90 -20.61 11.76
C LEU A 247 7.71 -19.59 12.56
N ALA A 248 7.24 -18.35 12.67
CA ALA A 248 7.86 -17.33 13.52
C ALA A 248 7.91 -17.80 14.98
N GLY A 249 6.80 -18.36 15.49
CA GLY A 249 6.76 -18.97 16.82
C GLY A 249 7.71 -20.16 16.98
N LEU A 250 7.75 -21.07 16.01
CA LEU A 250 8.63 -22.25 16.04
C LEU A 250 10.12 -21.90 15.98
N TRP A 251 10.47 -20.87 15.21
CA TRP A 251 11.86 -20.45 15.00
C TRP A 251 12.30 -19.32 15.93
N LYS A 252 11.41 -18.81 16.78
CA LYS A 252 11.65 -17.67 17.67
C LYS A 252 12.12 -16.43 16.91
N LEU A 253 11.45 -16.14 15.80
CA LEU A 253 11.66 -14.93 15.02
C LEU A 253 10.74 -13.82 15.53
N ASP A 254 11.10 -12.57 15.26
CA ASP A 254 10.40 -11.42 15.84
C ASP A 254 9.01 -11.23 15.22
N ASN A 255 8.81 -11.66 13.98
CA ASN A 255 7.53 -11.52 13.26
C ASN A 255 7.36 -12.55 12.12
N ALA A 256 6.14 -12.61 11.59
CA ALA A 256 5.78 -13.47 10.47
C ALA A 256 6.57 -13.13 9.19
N TYR A 257 6.95 -11.88 8.98
CA TYR A 257 7.69 -11.48 7.78
C TYR A 257 9.11 -12.09 7.75
N GLU A 258 9.83 -12.06 8.87
CA GLU A 258 11.12 -12.75 9.00
C GLU A 258 10.98 -14.25 8.76
N ALA A 259 9.88 -14.87 9.19
CA ALA A 259 9.59 -16.27 8.90
C ALA A 259 9.36 -16.55 7.42
N LYS A 260 8.73 -15.63 6.67
CA LYS A 260 8.61 -15.74 5.20
C LYS A 260 9.98 -15.69 4.53
N VAL A 261 10.84 -14.75 4.95
CA VAL A 261 12.20 -14.59 4.40
C VAL A 261 13.07 -15.82 4.70
N GLU A 262 13.08 -16.30 5.94
CA GLU A 262 13.87 -17.46 6.35
C GLU A 262 13.29 -18.77 5.79
N GLY A 263 11.97 -18.91 5.74
CA GLY A 263 11.27 -20.04 5.11
C GLY A 263 11.55 -20.11 3.62
N GLY A 264 11.40 -18.99 2.92
CA GLY A 264 11.75 -18.83 1.51
C GLY A 264 13.21 -19.19 1.21
N LYS A 265 14.14 -18.70 2.02
CA LYS A 265 15.56 -19.06 1.92
C LYS A 265 15.79 -20.57 2.05
N ARG A 266 15.10 -21.24 2.97
CA ARG A 266 15.18 -22.70 3.15
C ARG A 266 14.59 -23.44 1.96
N LEU A 267 13.45 -22.99 1.45
CA LEU A 267 12.80 -23.57 0.27
C LEU A 267 13.66 -23.45 -0.99
N LEU A 268 14.27 -22.27 -1.23
CA LEU A 268 15.22 -22.07 -2.34
C LEU A 268 16.47 -22.96 -2.22
N ALA A 269 16.86 -23.34 -0.99
CA ALA A 269 17.91 -24.32 -0.75
C ALA A 269 17.45 -25.79 -0.85
N GLY A 270 16.21 -26.04 -1.29
CA GLY A 270 15.63 -27.39 -1.42
C GLY A 270 15.23 -28.04 -0.09
N LYS A 271 15.18 -27.28 1.01
CA LYS A 271 14.81 -27.80 2.33
C LYS A 271 13.30 -27.71 2.54
N ARG A 272 12.75 -28.67 3.29
CA ARG A 272 11.34 -28.66 3.71
C ARG A 272 11.18 -27.81 4.98
N LEU A 273 10.04 -27.14 5.11
CA LEU A 273 9.67 -26.43 6.34
C LEU A 273 9.09 -27.42 7.37
N PRO A 274 9.13 -27.10 8.67
CA PRO A 274 8.64 -27.99 9.74
C PRO A 274 7.11 -28.11 9.79
N ILE A 275 6.39 -27.28 9.05
CA ILE A 275 4.95 -27.39 8.82
C ILE A 275 4.68 -27.62 7.34
N ARG A 276 3.49 -28.12 7.01
CA ARG A 276 2.99 -28.12 5.64
C ARG A 276 2.17 -26.86 5.41
N PRO A 277 2.13 -26.35 4.16
CA PRO A 277 1.12 -25.39 3.77
C PRO A 277 -0.28 -26.02 3.81
#